data_AF-A0A4Q1TBK9-F1
#
_entry.id   AF-A0A4Q1TBK9-F1
#
_cell.length_a   1.000
_cell.length_b   1.000
_cell.length_c   1.000
_cell.angle_alpha   90.00
_cell.angle_beta   90.00
_cell.angle_gamma   90.00
#
_symmetry.space_group_name_H-M   'P 1'
#
loop_
_entity.id
_entity.type
_entity.pdbx_description
1 polymer ?
#
loop_
_entity_poly.entity_id
_entity_poly.type
_entity_poly.pdbx_seq_one_letter_code
_entity_poly.pdbx_strand_id
1 'polypeptide(L)'
;METQHNPKLVSTELANFWTQYMGDSMSVCMLKYMLKKVEDDDIRSILEFSLTLSNRHLQRIKEFFNEEKYPIPHGFTDEDVNLEAPRLFSDNFFLKYIHIMAAHGLTGYAIAFTTSVRSDVRKYYSDCNVESMELFNRSLDLLLSKGLYTRPPHLHPPEMAQYVKKQSFLTGWFGNRRPLNGIEISNITFNMNKTVLGKAMVLGFSQVAQAQDVREYFMRGTQLSSKHLEIFSSLLHEDNLPSPPSWDDQVTNSKVSPFSDKLMMFHTGFYTQAAVAFYGAAIAVSMRRDLATQYTRLTSEMEQYGEDGANILIDNGWMEQPPTADDRVSLASGKK
;
A
#
# COMPACT_ATOMS: atom_id res chain seq x y z
N MET A 1 21.92 -30.56 -26.68
CA MET A 1 22.88 -29.94 -25.75
C MET A 1 22.16 -28.72 -25.19
N GLU A 2 21.48 -28.86 -24.05
CA GLU A 2 20.87 -27.71 -23.39
C GLU A 2 22.00 -26.81 -22.91
N THR A 3 22.16 -25.65 -23.55
CA THR A 3 22.97 -24.57 -23.00
C THR A 3 22.40 -24.22 -21.63
N GLN A 4 23.09 -24.59 -20.55
CA GLN A 4 22.85 -24.03 -19.22
C GLN A 4 23.20 -22.54 -19.27
N HIS A 5 22.26 -21.74 -19.75
CA HIS A 5 22.29 -20.30 -19.59
C HIS A 5 21.80 -20.02 -18.18
N ASN A 6 22.71 -19.67 -17.26
CA ASN A 6 22.38 -19.16 -15.94
C ASN A 6 22.56 -17.63 -15.95
N PRO A 7 21.61 -16.87 -16.52
CA PRO A 7 21.72 -15.41 -16.60
C PRO A 7 21.66 -14.79 -15.20
N LYS A 8 22.52 -13.79 -14.98
CA LYS A 8 22.47 -12.95 -13.77
C LYS A 8 21.12 -12.25 -13.64
N LEU A 9 20.74 -11.89 -12.42
CA LEU A 9 19.57 -11.03 -12.20
C LEU A 9 19.73 -9.69 -12.93
N VAL A 10 18.64 -9.24 -13.56
CA VAL A 10 18.59 -7.89 -14.14
C VAL A 10 18.18 -6.86 -13.08
N SER A 11 18.36 -5.57 -13.38
CA SER A 11 18.09 -4.48 -12.44
C SER A 11 16.65 -4.47 -11.91
N THR A 12 15.68 -4.80 -12.76
CA THR A 12 14.26 -4.90 -12.35
C THR A 12 14.03 -6.02 -11.35
N GLU A 13 14.64 -7.18 -11.55
CA GLU A 13 14.51 -8.33 -10.65
C GLU A 13 15.16 -8.03 -9.28
N LEU A 14 16.36 -7.43 -9.28
CA LEU A 14 17.03 -6.98 -8.05
C LEU A 14 16.18 -5.95 -7.28
N ALA A 15 15.63 -4.95 -7.97
CA ALA A 15 14.79 -3.93 -7.36
C ALA A 15 13.50 -4.53 -6.77
N ASN A 16 12.86 -5.45 -7.50
CA ASN A 16 11.64 -6.12 -7.05
C ASN A 16 11.91 -7.00 -5.82
N PHE A 17 13.00 -7.78 -5.81
CA PHE A 17 13.39 -8.59 -4.66
C PHE A 17 13.73 -7.75 -3.43
N TRP A 18 14.47 -6.65 -3.61
CA TRP A 18 14.76 -5.74 -2.51
C TRP A 18 13.47 -5.15 -1.93
N THR A 19 12.58 -4.66 -2.80
CA THR A 19 11.30 -4.06 -2.39
C THR A 19 10.42 -5.06 -1.64
N GLN A 20 10.28 -6.27 -2.17
CA GLN A 20 9.50 -7.32 -1.52
C GLN A 20 10.13 -7.74 -0.20
N TYR A 21 11.45 -7.90 -0.13
CA TYR A 21 12.12 -8.29 1.12
C TYR A 21 11.89 -7.27 2.25
N MET A 22 12.01 -5.99 1.94
CA MET A 22 11.73 -4.92 2.91
C MET A 22 10.26 -4.94 3.35
N GLY A 23 9.33 -5.11 2.40
CA GLY A 23 7.89 -5.19 2.67
C GLY A 23 7.49 -6.41 3.51
N ASP A 24 8.01 -7.60 3.19
CA ASP A 24 7.67 -8.85 3.88
C ASP A 24 8.30 -8.90 5.27
N SER A 25 9.53 -8.42 5.45
CA SER A 25 10.15 -8.37 6.79
C SER A 25 9.41 -7.42 7.73
N MET A 26 8.96 -6.26 7.24
CA MET A 26 8.05 -5.38 7.97
C MET A 26 6.72 -6.07 8.29
N SER A 27 6.13 -6.74 7.28
CA SER A 27 4.85 -7.43 7.44
C SER A 27 4.91 -8.55 8.47
N VAL A 28 6.01 -9.31 8.54
CA VAL A 28 6.23 -10.33 9.57
C VAL A 28 6.15 -9.73 10.98
N CYS A 29 6.75 -8.56 11.22
CA CYS A 29 6.69 -7.88 12.51
C CYS A 29 5.24 -7.48 12.87
N MET A 30 4.52 -6.87 11.92
CA MET A 30 3.10 -6.52 12.08
C MET A 30 2.25 -7.76 12.38
N LEU A 31 2.43 -8.84 11.62
CA LEU A 31 1.66 -10.08 11.73
C LEU A 31 1.92 -10.82 13.04
N LYS A 32 3.17 -10.88 13.52
CA LYS A 32 3.49 -11.46 14.84
C LYS A 32 2.75 -10.73 15.96
N TYR A 33 2.72 -9.40 15.92
CA TYR A 33 1.96 -8.60 16.87
C TYR A 33 0.45 -8.87 16.75
N MET A 34 -0.10 -8.81 15.54
CA MET A 34 -1.54 -9.05 15.32
C MET A 34 -1.97 -10.43 15.81
N LEU A 35 -1.20 -11.48 15.54
CA LEU A 35 -1.47 -12.85 16.00
C LEU A 35 -1.45 -12.99 17.52
N LYS A 36 -0.58 -12.24 18.19
CA LYS A 36 -0.52 -12.19 19.66
C LYS A 36 -1.74 -11.50 20.26
N LYS A 37 -2.39 -10.58 19.54
CA LYS A 37 -3.48 -9.74 20.05
C LYS A 37 -4.87 -10.11 19.56
N VAL A 38 -5.00 -10.73 18.39
CA VAL A 38 -6.27 -11.15 17.81
C VAL A 38 -6.97 -12.12 18.76
N GLU A 39 -8.29 -11.98 18.86
CA GLU A 39 -9.19 -12.83 19.65
C GLU A 39 -10.15 -13.60 18.74
N ASP A 40 -10.52 -13.02 17.59
CA ASP A 40 -11.39 -13.67 16.60
C ASP A 40 -10.63 -14.77 15.83
N ASP A 41 -11.08 -16.01 15.96
CA ASP A 41 -10.40 -17.18 15.38
C ASP A 41 -10.46 -17.22 13.85
N ASP A 42 -11.50 -16.66 13.22
CA ASP A 42 -11.57 -16.57 11.75
C ASP A 42 -10.49 -15.60 11.24
N ILE A 43 -10.33 -14.47 11.93
CA ILE A 43 -9.30 -13.47 11.61
C ILE A 43 -7.91 -14.04 11.89
N ARG A 44 -7.74 -14.78 12.99
CA ARG A 44 -6.48 -15.48 13.32
C ARG A 44 -6.03 -16.38 12.17
N SER A 45 -6.94 -17.20 11.62
CA SER A 45 -6.60 -18.11 10.51
C SER A 45 -6.05 -17.38 9.28
N ILE A 46 -6.61 -16.21 8.95
CA ILE A 46 -6.12 -15.37 7.85
C ILE A 46 -4.75 -14.77 8.16
N LEU A 47 -4.53 -14.32 9.40
CA LEU A 47 -3.24 -13.78 9.84
C LEU A 47 -2.14 -14.86 9.83
N GLU A 48 -2.43 -16.09 10.25
CA GLU A 48 -1.50 -17.23 10.21
C GLU A 48 -1.12 -17.59 8.77
N PHE A 49 -2.10 -17.60 7.87
CA PHE A 49 -1.87 -17.80 6.45
C PHE A 49 -0.95 -16.70 5.89
N SER A 50 -1.26 -15.43 6.17
CA SER A 50 -0.44 -14.30 5.73
C SER A 50 1.00 -14.37 6.27
N LEU A 51 1.19 -14.74 7.55
CA LEU A 51 2.52 -14.88 8.14
C LEU A 51 3.31 -16.02 7.49
N THR A 52 2.65 -17.11 7.14
CA THR A 52 3.27 -18.24 6.43
C THR A 52 3.76 -17.80 5.04
N LEU A 53 2.95 -17.01 4.32
CA LEU A 53 3.33 -16.48 3.01
C LEU A 53 4.57 -15.59 3.11
N SER A 54 4.55 -14.55 3.95
CA SER A 54 5.67 -13.61 4.07
C SER A 54 6.97 -14.29 4.50
N ASN A 55 6.93 -15.26 5.42
CA ASN A 55 8.13 -16.01 5.80
C ASN A 55 8.72 -16.83 4.65
N ARG A 56 7.86 -17.49 3.86
CA ARG A 56 8.29 -18.25 2.68
C ARG A 56 8.86 -17.34 1.60
N HIS A 57 8.24 -16.19 1.36
CA HIS A 57 8.74 -15.17 0.43
C HIS A 57 10.13 -14.68 0.83
N LEU A 58 10.33 -14.32 2.11
CA LEU A 58 11.64 -13.92 2.64
C LEU A 58 12.69 -15.01 2.43
N GLN A 59 12.37 -16.26 2.74
CA GLN A 59 13.29 -17.38 2.55
C GLN A 59 13.67 -17.53 1.07
N ARG A 60 12.69 -17.46 0.17
CA ARG A 60 12.93 -17.61 -1.27
C ARG A 60 13.75 -16.46 -1.85
N ILE A 61 13.52 -15.23 -1.41
CA ILE A 61 14.32 -14.07 -1.84
C ILE A 61 15.76 -14.18 -1.35
N LYS A 62 15.99 -14.66 -0.11
CA LYS A 62 17.35 -14.92 0.39
C LYS A 62 18.10 -15.94 -0.47
N GLU A 63 17.42 -16.98 -0.95
CA GLU A 63 18.00 -17.95 -1.87
C GLU A 63 18.45 -17.27 -3.17
N PHE A 64 17.60 -16.46 -3.80
CA PHE A 64 17.97 -15.71 -5.01
C PHE A 64 19.15 -14.77 -4.78
N PHE A 65 19.18 -14.01 -3.67
CA PHE A 65 20.33 -13.14 -3.36
C PHE A 65 21.62 -13.94 -3.13
N ASN A 66 21.55 -15.06 -2.41
CA ASN A 66 22.72 -15.91 -2.18
C ASN A 66 23.25 -16.54 -3.47
N GLU A 67 22.38 -17.01 -4.36
CA GLU A 67 22.75 -17.56 -5.67
C GLU A 67 23.52 -16.54 -6.52
N GLU A 68 23.14 -15.26 -6.45
CA GLU A 68 23.79 -14.15 -7.15
C GLU A 68 24.96 -13.53 -6.39
N LYS A 69 25.25 -14.01 -5.17
CA LYS A 69 26.23 -13.42 -4.25
C LYS A 69 25.96 -11.94 -3.98
N TYR A 70 24.67 -11.57 -3.95
CA TYR A 70 24.21 -10.23 -3.62
C TYR A 70 23.95 -10.14 -2.11
N PRO A 71 24.28 -9.02 -1.44
CA PRO A 71 23.99 -8.85 -0.03
C PRO A 71 22.48 -8.91 0.24
N ILE A 72 22.09 -9.63 1.28
CA ILE A 72 20.71 -9.68 1.75
C ILE A 72 20.42 -8.37 2.50
N PRO A 73 19.30 -7.69 2.23
CA PRO A 73 18.94 -6.48 2.97
C PRO A 73 18.76 -6.77 4.47
N HIS A 74 18.99 -5.76 5.31
CA HIS A 74 18.77 -5.88 6.75
C HIS A 74 17.29 -6.05 7.08
N GLY A 75 16.43 -5.21 6.48
CA GLY A 75 14.99 -5.24 6.72
C GLY A 75 14.60 -5.00 8.19
N PHE A 76 13.53 -5.67 8.61
CA PHE A 76 12.97 -5.56 9.95
C PHE A 76 13.08 -6.88 10.71
N THR A 77 13.31 -6.77 12.03
CA THR A 77 13.54 -7.94 12.90
C THR A 77 12.66 -7.89 14.14
N ASP A 78 12.83 -8.85 15.05
CA ASP A 78 12.10 -8.87 16.32
C ASP A 78 12.44 -7.67 17.22
N GLU A 79 13.50 -6.91 16.93
CA GLU A 79 13.80 -5.63 17.59
C GLU A 79 12.82 -4.51 17.19
N ASP A 80 12.16 -4.64 16.04
CA ASP A 80 11.22 -3.66 15.51
C ASP A 80 9.77 -3.88 15.98
N VAL A 81 9.53 -4.88 16.84
CA VAL A 81 8.20 -5.21 17.36
C VAL A 81 8.22 -5.57 18.85
N ASN A 82 7.31 -4.95 19.60
CA ASN A 82 7.03 -5.26 20.99
C ASN A 82 5.72 -6.07 21.11
N LEU A 83 5.85 -7.39 21.25
CA LEU A 83 4.70 -8.31 21.36
C LEU A 83 3.93 -8.15 22.68
N GLU A 84 4.53 -7.53 23.70
CA GLU A 84 3.91 -7.31 25.01
C GLU A 84 3.13 -5.99 25.07
N ALA A 85 3.28 -5.10 24.07
CA ALA A 85 2.48 -3.89 23.98
C ALA A 85 0.97 -4.21 23.97
N PRO A 86 0.11 -3.43 24.65
CA PRO A 86 -1.34 -3.59 24.54
C PRO A 86 -1.82 -3.45 23.10
N ARG A 87 -3.03 -3.95 22.82
CA ARG A 87 -3.67 -3.84 21.50
C ARG A 87 -3.75 -2.36 21.10
N LEU A 88 -3.23 -2.00 19.92
CA LEU A 88 -3.28 -0.65 19.34
C LEU A 88 -4.47 -0.51 18.39
N PHE A 89 -4.80 -1.58 17.65
CA PHE A 89 -5.92 -1.64 16.72
C PHE A 89 -6.81 -2.84 17.00
N SER A 90 -8.10 -2.72 16.71
CA SER A 90 -9.07 -3.83 16.85
C SER A 90 -8.83 -4.98 15.87
N ASP A 91 -9.47 -6.12 16.13
CA ASP A 91 -9.49 -7.28 15.23
C ASP A 91 -10.07 -6.93 13.85
N ASN A 92 -11.13 -6.10 13.81
CA ASN A 92 -11.71 -5.62 12.56
C ASN A 92 -10.68 -4.86 11.73
N PHE A 93 -9.87 -4.00 12.37
CA PHE A 93 -8.78 -3.31 11.68
C PHE A 93 -7.76 -4.30 11.14
N PHE A 94 -7.37 -5.33 11.91
CA PHE A 94 -6.45 -6.38 11.41
C PHE A 94 -6.98 -7.04 10.14
N LEU A 95 -8.26 -7.41 10.11
CA LEU A 95 -8.88 -8.02 8.92
C LEU A 95 -8.89 -7.06 7.72
N LYS A 96 -9.31 -5.81 7.91
CA LYS A 96 -9.33 -4.78 6.86
C LYS A 96 -7.91 -4.47 6.37
N TYR A 97 -6.95 -4.45 7.27
CA TYR A 97 -5.53 -4.26 6.98
C TYR A 97 -5.01 -5.34 6.04
N ILE A 98 -5.23 -6.62 6.37
CA ILE A 98 -4.79 -7.73 5.52
C ILE A 98 -5.45 -7.68 4.15
N HIS A 99 -6.73 -7.34 4.08
CA HIS A 99 -7.43 -7.20 2.80
C HIS A 99 -6.79 -6.14 1.89
N ILE A 100 -6.48 -4.96 2.44
CA ILE A 100 -5.83 -3.88 1.67
C ILE A 100 -4.40 -4.25 1.30
N MET A 101 -3.64 -4.88 2.21
CA MET A 101 -2.27 -5.33 1.91
C MET A 101 -2.23 -6.43 0.85
N ALA A 102 -3.19 -7.38 0.86
CA ALA A 102 -3.34 -8.37 -0.20
C ALA A 102 -3.61 -7.71 -1.57
N ALA A 103 -4.46 -6.67 -1.61
CA ALA A 103 -4.70 -5.91 -2.82
C ALA A 103 -3.44 -5.19 -3.33
N HIS A 104 -2.61 -4.63 -2.43
CA HIS A 104 -1.33 -4.05 -2.81
C HIS A 104 -0.36 -5.11 -3.35
N GLY A 105 -0.25 -6.26 -2.68
CA GLY A 105 0.55 -7.41 -3.13
C GLY A 105 0.16 -7.86 -4.54
N LEU A 106 -1.13 -7.97 -4.83
CA LEU A 106 -1.63 -8.30 -6.18
C LEU A 106 -1.10 -7.35 -7.25
N THR A 107 -1.17 -6.04 -7.01
CA THR A 107 -0.70 -5.04 -7.97
C THR A 107 0.83 -5.04 -8.10
N GLY A 108 1.56 -5.14 -6.99
CA GLY A 108 3.01 -5.15 -6.97
C GLY A 108 3.60 -6.39 -7.63
N TYR A 109 3.10 -7.58 -7.29
CA TYR A 109 3.58 -8.83 -7.88
C TYR A 109 3.23 -8.96 -9.36
N ALA A 110 2.12 -8.36 -9.82
CA ALA A 110 1.82 -8.31 -11.25
C ALA A 110 2.85 -7.47 -12.02
N ILE A 111 3.28 -6.32 -11.49
CA ILE A 111 4.35 -5.50 -12.08
C ILE A 111 5.69 -6.25 -12.03
N ALA A 112 6.00 -6.89 -10.90
CA ALA A 112 7.23 -7.65 -10.76
C ALA A 112 7.29 -8.81 -11.77
N PHE A 113 6.18 -9.51 -11.98
CA PHE A 113 6.05 -10.56 -13.00
C PHE A 113 6.32 -10.03 -14.41
N THR A 114 5.70 -8.92 -14.82
CA THR A 114 5.84 -8.38 -16.19
C THR A 114 7.22 -7.79 -16.49
N THR A 115 7.98 -7.45 -15.44
CA THR A 115 9.35 -6.91 -15.54
C THR A 115 10.44 -7.95 -15.30
N SER A 116 10.07 -9.22 -15.08
CA SER A 116 11.00 -10.34 -14.85
C SER A 116 11.35 -11.07 -16.15
N VAL A 117 12.64 -11.33 -16.36
CA VAL A 117 13.19 -11.90 -17.59
C VAL A 117 13.60 -13.37 -17.39
N ARG A 118 14.02 -13.74 -16.18
CA ARG A 118 14.33 -15.13 -15.84
C ARG A 118 13.07 -15.95 -15.59
N SER A 119 13.06 -17.20 -16.03
CA SER A 119 11.88 -18.07 -15.95
C SER A 119 11.53 -18.48 -14.51
N ASP A 120 12.53 -18.75 -13.68
CA ASP A 120 12.37 -19.04 -12.25
C ASP A 120 11.84 -17.83 -11.48
N VAL A 121 12.31 -16.62 -11.80
CA VAL A 121 11.82 -15.37 -11.21
C VAL A 121 10.39 -15.07 -11.64
N ARG A 122 10.05 -15.26 -12.94
CA ARG A 122 8.65 -15.17 -13.40
C ARG A 122 7.75 -16.19 -12.70
N LYS A 123 8.19 -17.43 -12.54
CA LYS A 123 7.43 -18.46 -11.84
C LYS A 123 7.19 -18.06 -10.38
N TYR A 124 8.22 -17.55 -9.71
CA TYR A 124 8.11 -17.05 -8.34
C TYR A 124 7.06 -15.95 -8.19
N TYR A 125 7.11 -14.90 -9.01
CA TYR A 125 6.11 -13.81 -8.93
C TYR A 125 4.71 -14.23 -9.39
N SER A 126 4.61 -15.19 -10.32
CA SER A 126 3.34 -15.83 -10.66
C SER A 126 2.72 -16.52 -9.45
N ASP A 127 3.51 -17.28 -8.68
CA ASP A 127 3.05 -17.96 -7.47
C ASP A 127 2.66 -16.95 -6.37
N CYS A 128 3.48 -15.91 -6.15
CA CYS A 128 3.16 -14.83 -5.20
C CYS A 128 1.82 -14.15 -5.53
N ASN A 129 1.51 -13.99 -6.82
CA ASN A 129 0.25 -13.40 -7.26
C ASN A 129 -0.95 -14.33 -6.97
N VAL A 130 -0.82 -15.63 -7.25
CA VAL A 130 -1.85 -16.64 -6.90
C VAL A 130 -2.11 -16.66 -5.40
N GLU A 131 -1.07 -16.62 -4.59
CA GLU A 131 -1.17 -16.60 -3.14
C GLU A 131 -1.85 -15.32 -2.63
N SER A 132 -1.54 -14.18 -3.23
CA SER A 132 -2.19 -12.92 -2.90
C SER A 132 -3.66 -12.88 -3.31
N MET A 133 -4.04 -13.54 -4.42
CA MET A 133 -5.45 -13.68 -4.83
C MET A 133 -6.23 -14.50 -3.80
N GLU A 134 -5.64 -15.59 -3.31
CA GLU A 134 -6.24 -16.40 -2.26
C GLU A 134 -6.42 -15.60 -0.95
N LEU A 135 -5.38 -14.88 -0.52
CA LEU A 135 -5.45 -14.03 0.67
C LEU A 135 -6.52 -12.91 0.52
N PHE A 136 -6.61 -12.32 -0.67
CA PHE A 136 -7.62 -11.32 -0.99
C PHE A 136 -9.04 -11.89 -0.90
N ASN A 137 -9.29 -13.06 -1.48
CA ASN A 137 -10.61 -13.70 -1.44
C ASN A 137 -11.00 -14.07 -0.01
N ARG A 138 -10.12 -14.74 0.76
CA ARG A 138 -10.38 -15.10 2.16
C ARG A 138 -10.74 -13.89 3.02
N SER A 139 -9.95 -12.82 2.90
CA SER A 139 -10.16 -11.59 3.67
C SER A 139 -11.43 -10.84 3.24
N LEU A 140 -11.73 -10.79 1.95
CA LEU A 140 -12.95 -10.15 1.44
C LEU A 140 -14.21 -10.92 1.86
N ASP A 141 -14.21 -12.24 1.72
CA ASP A 141 -15.34 -13.09 2.10
C ASP A 141 -15.64 -12.96 3.60
N LEU A 142 -14.60 -12.89 4.44
CA LEU A 142 -14.76 -12.67 5.88
C LEU A 142 -15.24 -11.24 6.20
N LEU A 143 -14.74 -10.22 5.51
CA LEU A 143 -15.24 -8.85 5.67
C LEU A 143 -16.73 -8.76 5.29
N LEU A 144 -17.14 -9.47 4.24
CA LEU A 144 -18.53 -9.52 3.78
C LEU A 144 -19.42 -10.26 4.78
N SER A 145 -18.99 -11.42 5.29
CA SER A 145 -19.78 -12.22 6.23
C SER A 145 -19.95 -11.52 7.59
N LYS A 146 -18.94 -10.77 8.04
CA LYS A 146 -19.01 -9.95 9.26
C LYS A 146 -19.69 -8.59 9.06
N GLY A 147 -20.12 -8.24 7.84
CA GLY A 147 -20.79 -6.96 7.54
C GLY A 147 -19.87 -5.74 7.60
N LEU A 148 -18.55 -5.94 7.53
CA LEU A 148 -17.52 -4.90 7.63
C LEU A 148 -17.11 -4.32 6.27
N TYR A 149 -17.58 -4.91 5.17
CA TYR A 149 -17.28 -4.43 3.82
C TYR A 149 -18.35 -3.46 3.30
N THR A 150 -17.97 -2.21 3.07
CA THR A 150 -18.83 -1.24 2.38
C THR A 150 -18.80 -1.47 0.88
N ARG A 151 -19.95 -1.85 0.32
CA ARG A 151 -20.11 -2.04 -1.13
C ARG A 151 -20.08 -0.68 -1.84
N PRO A 152 -19.41 -0.58 -3.00
CA PRO A 152 -19.51 0.60 -3.86
C PRO A 152 -20.95 0.90 -4.31
N PRO A 153 -21.26 2.13 -4.74
CA PRO A 153 -22.60 2.50 -5.21
C PRO A 153 -23.06 1.66 -6.40
N HIS A 154 -24.38 1.36 -6.44
CA HIS A 154 -25.00 0.65 -7.55
C HIS A 154 -25.35 1.60 -8.69
N LEU A 155 -25.07 1.19 -9.93
CA LEU A 155 -25.51 1.88 -11.14
C LEU A 155 -26.59 1.06 -11.84
N HIS A 156 -27.67 1.72 -12.27
CA HIS A 156 -28.72 1.08 -13.05
C HIS A 156 -28.30 0.97 -14.53
N PRO A 157 -28.56 -0.18 -15.19
CA PRO A 157 -28.23 -0.34 -16.59
C PRO A 157 -29.11 0.57 -17.47
N PRO A 158 -28.56 1.20 -18.52
CA PRO A 158 -29.37 1.87 -19.52
C PRO A 158 -30.12 0.86 -20.40
N GLU A 159 -31.21 1.28 -21.05
CA GLU A 159 -31.96 0.42 -22.00
C GLU A 159 -31.12 -0.01 -23.22
N MET A 160 -30.18 0.83 -23.65
CA MET A 160 -29.27 0.56 -24.77
C MET A 160 -27.94 1.31 -24.63
N ALA A 161 -26.93 0.90 -25.40
CA ALA A 161 -25.65 1.58 -25.46
C ALA A 161 -25.80 3.03 -25.97
N GLN A 162 -25.11 3.97 -25.33
CA GLN A 162 -25.18 5.40 -25.64
C GLN A 162 -23.81 5.94 -26.10
N TYR A 163 -23.84 6.91 -27.03
CA TYR A 163 -22.65 7.61 -27.50
C TYR A 163 -22.58 9.02 -26.92
N VAL A 164 -21.37 9.46 -26.57
CA VAL A 164 -21.11 10.85 -26.20
C VAL A 164 -21.30 11.74 -27.44
N LYS A 165 -22.20 12.73 -27.36
CA LYS A 165 -22.57 13.60 -28.50
C LYS A 165 -21.95 15.00 -28.44
N LYS A 166 -21.39 15.41 -27.31
CA LYS A 166 -20.88 16.77 -27.08
C LYS A 166 -19.60 16.74 -26.23
N GLN A 167 -18.67 17.63 -26.57
CA GLN A 167 -17.42 17.83 -25.82
C GLN A 167 -17.65 18.25 -24.36
N SER A 168 -18.84 18.79 -24.03
CA SER A 168 -19.24 19.11 -22.66
C SER A 168 -19.26 17.90 -21.72
N PHE A 169 -19.18 16.68 -22.25
CA PHE A 169 -18.98 15.46 -21.46
C PHE A 169 -17.67 15.46 -20.66
N LEU A 170 -16.65 16.20 -21.14
CA LEU A 170 -15.35 16.37 -20.48
C LEU A 170 -15.31 17.59 -19.54
N THR A 171 -16.38 18.39 -19.49
CA THR A 171 -16.43 19.59 -18.66
C THR A 171 -16.28 19.24 -17.19
N GLY A 172 -15.30 19.86 -16.53
CA GLY A 172 -15.06 19.76 -15.09
C GLY A 172 -15.24 21.08 -14.33
N TRP A 173 -15.08 22.23 -15.01
CA TRP A 173 -15.31 23.55 -14.41
C TRP A 173 -16.12 24.42 -15.35
N PHE A 174 -16.92 25.30 -14.77
CA PHE A 174 -17.78 26.28 -15.44
C PHE A 174 -18.81 25.63 -16.40
N GLY A 175 -20.09 25.88 -16.12
CA GLY A 175 -21.21 25.27 -16.85
C GLY A 175 -21.69 23.95 -16.24
N ASN A 176 -22.63 23.27 -16.93
CA ASN A 176 -23.25 22.05 -16.41
C ASN A 176 -22.28 20.87 -16.48
N ARG A 177 -21.97 20.30 -15.32
CA ARG A 177 -21.21 19.04 -15.19
C ARG A 177 -22.17 17.86 -15.32
N ARG A 178 -21.73 16.81 -16.00
CA ARG A 178 -22.45 15.53 -15.98
C ARG A 178 -22.21 14.81 -14.65
N PRO A 179 -23.10 13.88 -14.26
CA PRO A 179 -22.81 12.95 -13.17
C PRO A 179 -21.53 12.14 -13.42
N LEU A 180 -20.92 11.68 -12.33
CA LEU A 180 -19.84 10.71 -12.34
C LEU A 180 -20.24 9.46 -13.11
N ASN A 181 -19.30 8.91 -13.89
CA ASN A 181 -19.49 7.62 -14.54
C ASN A 181 -18.88 6.49 -13.69
N GLY A 182 -19.16 5.24 -14.06
CA GLY A 182 -18.67 4.07 -13.31
C GLY A 182 -17.14 3.97 -13.20
N ILE A 183 -16.37 4.46 -14.17
CA ILE A 183 -14.90 4.48 -14.10
C ILE A 183 -14.45 5.45 -13.01
N GLU A 184 -15.04 6.63 -12.96
CA GLU A 184 -14.72 7.67 -11.97
C GLU A 184 -15.15 7.25 -10.55
N ILE A 185 -16.36 6.71 -10.41
CA ILE A 185 -16.88 6.18 -9.12
C ILE A 185 -15.99 5.05 -8.61
N SER A 186 -15.58 4.14 -9.50
CA SER A 186 -14.69 3.02 -9.16
C SER A 186 -13.36 3.54 -8.59
N ASN A 187 -12.71 4.49 -9.26
CA ASN A 187 -11.44 5.05 -8.80
C ASN A 187 -11.57 5.82 -7.48
N ILE A 188 -12.62 6.65 -7.34
CA ILE A 188 -12.88 7.37 -6.08
C ILE A 188 -13.07 6.37 -4.93
N THR A 189 -13.94 5.38 -5.11
CA THR A 189 -14.22 4.38 -4.07
C THR A 189 -12.99 3.52 -3.74
N PHE A 190 -12.21 3.15 -4.75
CA PHE A 190 -10.97 2.39 -4.59
C PHE A 190 -9.94 3.14 -3.74
N ASN A 191 -9.75 4.43 -4.03
CA ASN A 191 -8.82 5.28 -3.31
C ASN A 191 -9.32 5.59 -1.90
N MET A 192 -10.59 5.94 -1.73
CA MET A 192 -11.19 6.20 -0.41
C MET A 192 -11.02 5.01 0.54
N ASN A 193 -11.29 3.79 0.09
CA ASN A 193 -11.14 2.59 0.92
C ASN A 193 -9.72 2.41 1.49
N LYS A 194 -8.69 2.79 0.71
CA LYS A 194 -7.29 2.72 1.14
C LYS A 194 -6.94 3.90 2.06
N THR A 195 -7.39 5.10 1.72
CA THR A 195 -7.15 6.31 2.52
C THR A 195 -7.81 6.21 3.90
N VAL A 196 -9.00 5.63 4.01
CA VAL A 196 -9.68 5.40 5.30
C VAL A 196 -8.83 4.51 6.22
N LEU A 197 -8.34 3.38 5.72
CA LEU A 197 -7.46 2.50 6.50
C LEU A 197 -6.14 3.21 6.83
N GLY A 198 -5.52 3.85 5.84
CA GLY A 198 -4.26 4.59 6.00
C GLY A 198 -4.36 5.68 7.06
N LYS A 199 -5.49 6.42 7.09
CA LYS A 199 -5.78 7.43 8.13
C LYS A 199 -5.82 6.80 9.52
N ALA A 200 -6.58 5.73 9.72
CA ALA A 200 -6.68 5.06 11.00
C ALA A 200 -5.31 4.51 11.46
N MET A 201 -4.50 3.99 10.52
CA MET A 201 -3.14 3.53 10.79
C MET A 201 -2.24 4.64 11.30
N VAL A 202 -2.13 5.77 10.56
CA VAL A 202 -1.27 6.90 10.99
C VAL A 202 -1.81 7.59 12.23
N LEU A 203 -3.13 7.58 12.47
CA LEU A 203 -3.71 8.02 13.73
C LEU A 203 -3.20 7.17 14.90
N GLY A 204 -3.26 5.84 14.77
CA GLY A 204 -2.71 4.91 15.78
C GLY A 204 -1.20 5.08 15.97
N PHE A 205 -0.43 5.22 14.89
CA PHE A 205 1.02 5.46 14.98
C PHE A 205 1.34 6.80 15.65
N SER A 206 0.60 7.87 15.36
CA SER A 206 0.77 9.17 16.03
C SER A 206 0.54 9.08 17.55
N GLN A 207 -0.32 8.17 18.00
CA GLN A 207 -0.57 7.97 19.43
C GLN A 207 0.65 7.39 20.15
N VAL A 208 1.40 6.51 19.48
CA VAL A 208 2.45 5.69 20.10
C VAL A 208 3.89 6.00 19.67
N ALA A 209 4.08 6.82 18.63
CA ALA A 209 5.39 7.26 18.15
C ALA A 209 6.27 7.75 19.32
N GLN A 210 7.54 7.37 19.34
CA GLN A 210 8.43 7.70 20.45
C GLN A 210 9.09 9.07 20.23
N ALA A 211 9.61 9.30 19.02
CA ALA A 211 10.22 10.55 18.62
C ALA A 211 9.17 11.61 18.27
N GLN A 212 9.48 12.87 18.59
CA GLN A 212 8.53 13.97 18.45
C GLN A 212 8.27 14.35 16.98
N ASP A 213 9.31 14.37 16.16
CA ASP A 213 9.24 14.59 14.71
C ASP A 213 8.42 13.51 13.99
N VAL A 214 8.61 12.25 14.38
CA VAL A 214 7.83 11.10 13.89
C VAL A 214 6.35 11.24 14.28
N ARG A 215 6.08 11.63 15.54
CA ARG A 215 4.71 11.89 16.01
C ARG A 215 4.02 13.00 15.20
N GLU A 216 4.70 14.13 15.03
CA GLU A 216 4.19 15.28 14.27
C GLU A 216 3.96 14.92 12.79
N TYR A 217 4.85 14.13 12.20
CA TYR A 217 4.70 13.59 10.86
C TYR A 217 3.40 12.78 10.71
N PHE A 218 3.14 11.82 11.61
CA PHE A 218 1.90 11.02 11.57
C PHE A 218 0.63 11.83 11.87
N MET A 219 0.70 12.80 12.78
CA MET A 219 -0.41 13.73 13.01
C MET A 219 -0.76 14.51 11.73
N ARG A 220 0.25 15.01 11.02
CA ARG A 220 0.06 15.67 9.72
C ARG A 220 -0.51 14.71 8.68
N GLY A 221 -0.04 13.46 8.64
CA GLY A 221 -0.61 12.40 7.77
C GLY A 221 -2.10 12.15 8.02
N THR A 222 -2.53 12.21 9.28
CA THR A 222 -3.95 12.09 9.67
C THR A 222 -4.79 13.25 9.11
N GLN A 223 -4.27 14.48 9.22
CA GLN A 223 -4.94 15.68 8.69
C GLN A 223 -5.01 15.65 7.16
N LEU A 224 -3.92 15.27 6.50
CA LEU A 224 -3.85 15.14 5.05
C LEU A 224 -4.84 14.09 4.52
N SER A 225 -4.90 12.93 5.16
CA SER A 225 -5.84 11.87 4.81
C SER A 225 -7.29 12.33 4.99
N SER A 226 -7.59 13.09 6.06
CA SER A 226 -8.92 13.65 6.30
C SER A 226 -9.35 14.61 5.19
N LYS A 227 -8.45 15.49 4.77
CA LYS A 227 -8.67 16.41 3.65
C LYS A 227 -8.96 15.66 2.34
N HIS A 228 -8.18 14.61 2.04
CA HIS A 228 -8.39 13.79 0.84
C HIS A 228 -9.77 13.11 0.86
N LEU A 229 -10.16 12.53 2.00
CA LEU A 229 -11.46 11.89 2.19
C LEU A 229 -12.63 12.87 2.05
N GLU A 230 -12.49 14.11 2.54
CA GLU A 230 -13.50 15.15 2.39
C GLU A 230 -13.72 15.52 0.91
N ILE A 231 -12.64 15.67 0.15
CA ILE A 231 -12.70 15.95 -1.30
C ILE A 231 -13.41 14.80 -2.03
N PHE A 232 -13.01 13.55 -1.77
CA PHE A 232 -13.64 12.40 -2.39
C PHE A 232 -15.12 12.24 -2.01
N SER A 233 -15.45 12.46 -0.73
CA SER A 233 -16.84 12.41 -0.25
C SER A 233 -17.69 13.49 -0.92
N SER A 234 -17.14 14.71 -1.06
CA SER A 234 -17.83 15.80 -1.75
C SER A 234 -18.14 15.45 -3.21
N LEU A 235 -17.20 14.84 -3.92
CA LEU A 235 -17.39 14.40 -5.30
C LEU A 235 -18.50 13.33 -5.43
N LEU A 236 -18.58 12.38 -4.50
CA LEU A 236 -19.66 11.39 -4.49
C LEU A 236 -21.01 12.01 -4.12
N HIS A 237 -21.03 12.89 -3.12
CA HIS A 237 -22.25 13.55 -2.66
C HIS A 237 -22.85 14.51 -3.70
N GLU A 238 -22.04 15.11 -4.58
CA GLU A 238 -22.55 15.90 -5.73
C GLU A 238 -23.57 15.12 -6.58
N ASP A 239 -23.40 13.80 -6.67
CA ASP A 239 -24.28 12.89 -7.42
C ASP A 239 -25.17 12.01 -6.51
N ASN A 240 -25.32 12.38 -5.24
CA ASN A 240 -26.09 11.65 -4.22
C ASN A 240 -25.60 10.20 -4.00
N LEU A 241 -24.29 9.95 -4.14
CA LEU A 241 -23.67 8.65 -3.91
C LEU A 241 -23.08 8.57 -2.49
N PRO A 242 -23.16 7.42 -1.79
CA PRO A 242 -22.63 7.29 -0.45
C PRO A 242 -21.09 7.20 -0.44
N SER A 243 -20.48 7.73 0.62
CA SER A 243 -19.07 7.50 0.96
C SER A 243 -18.92 6.37 2.00
N PRO A 244 -17.77 5.67 2.04
CA PRO A 244 -17.50 4.69 3.08
C PRO A 244 -17.32 5.33 4.46
N PRO A 245 -17.68 4.62 5.55
CA PRO A 245 -17.50 5.11 6.91
C PRO A 245 -16.01 5.21 7.29
N SER A 246 -15.72 6.05 8.29
CA SER A 246 -14.39 6.11 8.90
C SER A 246 -14.07 4.83 9.71
N TRP A 247 -12.79 4.56 9.89
CA TRP A 247 -12.25 3.46 10.70
C TRP A 247 -11.41 3.97 11.90
N ASP A 248 -11.50 5.26 12.20
CA ASP A 248 -10.75 5.89 13.30
C ASP A 248 -11.10 5.27 14.67
N ASP A 249 -12.33 4.77 14.83
CA ASP A 249 -12.82 4.11 16.05
C ASP A 249 -12.19 2.73 16.31
N GLN A 250 -11.50 2.18 15.31
CA GLN A 250 -10.76 0.93 15.45
C GLN A 250 -9.38 1.13 16.10
N VAL A 251 -8.97 2.38 16.32
CA VAL A 251 -7.78 2.73 17.10
C VAL A 251 -8.14 2.72 18.58
N THR A 252 -7.41 1.93 19.37
CA THR A 252 -7.60 1.82 20.82
C THR A 252 -6.95 2.98 21.58
N ASN A 253 -7.04 2.96 22.91
CA ASN A 253 -6.38 3.93 23.79
C ASN A 253 -4.93 3.57 24.21
N SER A 254 -4.29 2.58 23.56
CA SER A 254 -2.94 2.14 23.93
C SER A 254 -1.88 3.23 23.70
N LYS A 255 -1.08 3.53 24.71
CA LYS A 255 0.04 4.50 24.62
C LYS A 255 1.42 3.84 24.53
N VAL A 256 1.49 2.51 24.53
CA VAL A 256 2.74 1.76 24.44
C VAL A 256 2.91 1.31 23.00
N SER A 257 4.03 1.67 22.38
CA SER A 257 4.26 1.33 20.98
C SER A 257 4.47 -0.16 20.79
N PRO A 258 3.71 -0.82 19.89
CA PRO A 258 3.98 -2.17 19.45
C PRO A 258 5.09 -2.24 18.39
N PHE A 259 5.50 -1.11 17.79
CA PHE A 259 6.47 -1.08 16.69
C PHE A 259 7.54 -0.01 16.91
N SER A 260 8.72 -0.20 16.30
CA SER A 260 9.73 0.86 16.24
C SER A 260 9.26 2.03 15.37
N ASP A 261 9.75 3.23 15.67
CA ASP A 261 9.51 4.40 14.80
C ASP A 261 10.02 4.15 13.38
N LYS A 262 11.17 3.45 13.22
CA LYS A 262 11.70 2.98 11.94
C LYS A 262 10.65 2.22 11.13
N LEU A 263 10.00 1.23 11.75
CA LEU A 263 8.98 0.40 11.10
C LEU A 263 7.76 1.23 10.72
N MET A 264 7.23 2.03 11.66
CA MET A 264 6.05 2.85 11.41
C MET A 264 6.28 3.87 10.28
N MET A 265 7.48 4.47 10.23
CA MET A 265 7.88 5.42 9.19
C MET A 265 8.00 4.73 7.82
N PHE A 266 8.69 3.59 7.75
CA PHE A 266 8.79 2.81 6.51
C PHE A 266 7.41 2.41 5.99
N HIS A 267 6.54 1.91 6.89
CA HIS A 267 5.23 1.45 6.49
C HIS A 267 4.33 2.59 6.00
N THR A 268 4.41 3.75 6.65
CA THR A 268 3.72 4.96 6.19
C THR A 268 4.26 5.43 4.84
N GLY A 269 5.58 5.37 4.64
CA GLY A 269 6.22 5.66 3.35
C GLY A 269 5.72 4.76 2.22
N PHE A 270 5.58 3.46 2.48
CA PHE A 270 4.97 2.51 1.54
C PHE A 270 3.53 2.91 1.16
N TYR A 271 2.69 3.23 2.15
CA TYR A 271 1.31 3.68 1.87
C TYR A 271 1.27 4.97 1.06
N THR A 272 2.18 5.90 1.33
CA THR A 272 2.32 7.15 0.59
C THR A 272 2.68 6.90 -0.88
N GLN A 273 3.66 6.03 -1.15
CA GLN A 273 4.04 5.65 -2.52
C GLN A 273 2.89 4.95 -3.26
N ALA A 274 2.18 4.05 -2.57
CA ALA A 274 1.01 3.37 -3.14
C ALA A 274 -0.10 4.37 -3.50
N ALA A 275 -0.37 5.36 -2.64
CA ALA A 275 -1.35 6.41 -2.92
C ALA A 275 -0.97 7.24 -4.17
N VAL A 276 0.29 7.64 -4.31
CA VAL A 276 0.80 8.34 -5.51
C VAL A 276 0.54 7.53 -6.77
N ALA A 277 0.86 6.23 -6.76
CA ALA A 277 0.64 5.35 -7.92
C ALA A 277 -0.84 5.25 -8.31
N PHE A 278 -1.73 5.05 -7.33
CA PHE A 278 -3.16 4.91 -7.60
C PHE A 278 -3.85 6.22 -7.98
N TYR A 279 -3.40 7.35 -7.43
CA TYR A 279 -3.88 8.66 -7.87
C TYR A 279 -3.41 8.94 -9.30
N GLY A 280 -2.18 8.57 -9.65
CA GLY A 280 -1.68 8.61 -11.03
C GLY A 280 -2.54 7.80 -12.00
N ALA A 281 -2.91 6.57 -11.63
CA ALA A 281 -3.83 5.74 -12.42
C ALA A 281 -5.21 6.41 -12.56
N ALA A 282 -5.74 7.01 -11.49
CA ALA A 282 -7.02 7.72 -11.53
C ALA A 282 -6.98 8.97 -12.42
N ILE A 283 -5.86 9.72 -12.44
CA ILE A 283 -5.65 10.85 -13.38
C ILE A 283 -5.79 10.34 -14.83
N ALA A 284 -5.12 9.23 -15.16
CA ALA A 284 -5.07 8.70 -16.52
C ALA A 284 -6.44 8.32 -17.10
N VAL A 285 -7.39 7.92 -16.25
CA VAL A 285 -8.72 7.43 -16.68
C VAL A 285 -9.86 8.39 -16.35
N SER A 286 -9.58 9.53 -15.69
CA SER A 286 -10.58 10.54 -15.38
C SER A 286 -10.95 11.35 -16.62
N MET A 287 -12.22 11.28 -17.03
CA MET A 287 -12.71 12.00 -18.22
C MET A 287 -13.18 13.41 -17.88
N ARG A 288 -13.73 13.60 -16.68
CA ARG A 288 -14.02 14.92 -16.10
C ARG A 288 -12.72 15.64 -15.72
N ARG A 289 -12.51 16.85 -16.25
CA ARG A 289 -11.26 17.62 -16.02
C ARG A 289 -11.05 18.01 -14.56
N ASP A 290 -12.11 18.27 -13.81
CA ASP A 290 -12.03 18.61 -12.38
C ASP A 290 -11.48 17.44 -11.56
N LEU A 291 -11.91 16.21 -11.86
CA LEU A 291 -11.39 15.01 -11.20
C LEU A 291 -9.89 14.84 -11.45
N ALA A 292 -9.46 14.96 -12.71
CA ALA A 292 -8.05 14.83 -13.06
C ALA A 292 -7.19 15.84 -12.29
N THR A 293 -7.60 17.11 -12.22
CA THR A 293 -6.89 18.13 -11.45
C THR A 293 -6.95 17.92 -9.95
N GLN A 294 -8.07 17.45 -9.40
CA GLN A 294 -8.14 17.09 -7.98
C GLN A 294 -7.09 16.03 -7.69
N TYR A 295 -7.07 14.92 -8.43
CA TYR A 295 -6.07 13.88 -8.24
C TYR A 295 -4.64 14.39 -8.45
N THR A 296 -4.36 15.21 -9.47
CA THR A 296 -3.02 15.81 -9.66
C THR A 296 -2.57 16.58 -8.42
N ARG A 297 -3.45 17.43 -7.86
CA ARG A 297 -3.16 18.16 -6.63
C ARG A 297 -2.89 17.21 -5.45
N LEU A 298 -3.76 16.21 -5.25
CA LEU A 298 -3.60 15.26 -4.15
C LEU A 298 -2.31 14.43 -4.30
N THR A 299 -1.92 14.09 -5.53
CA THR A 299 -0.64 13.41 -5.81
C THR A 299 0.53 14.26 -5.34
N SER A 300 0.58 15.55 -5.72
CA SER A 300 1.66 16.45 -5.29
C SER A 300 1.74 16.61 -3.77
N GLU A 301 0.60 16.62 -3.08
CA GLU A 301 0.58 16.66 -1.61
C GLU A 301 1.15 15.37 -0.99
N MET A 302 0.84 14.20 -1.58
CA MET A 302 1.43 12.92 -1.14
C MET A 302 2.92 12.81 -1.47
N GLU A 303 3.38 13.33 -2.61
CA GLU A 303 4.80 13.36 -2.97
C GLU A 303 5.60 14.18 -1.95
N GLN A 304 5.12 15.39 -1.60
CA GLN A 304 5.75 16.21 -0.57
C GLN A 304 5.75 15.51 0.81
N TYR A 305 4.63 14.89 1.19
CA TYR A 305 4.56 14.11 2.43
C TYR A 305 5.52 12.90 2.43
N GLY A 306 5.75 12.29 1.26
CA GLY A 306 6.70 11.22 1.07
C GLY A 306 8.15 11.68 1.21
N GLU A 307 8.50 12.81 0.60
CA GLU A 307 9.83 13.42 0.71
C GLU A 307 10.19 13.75 2.16
N ASP A 308 9.28 14.40 2.90
CA ASP A 308 9.51 14.70 4.32
C ASP A 308 9.71 13.43 5.15
N GLY A 309 8.96 12.35 4.85
CA GLY A 309 9.11 11.06 5.52
C GLY A 309 10.46 10.40 5.21
N ALA A 310 10.93 10.53 3.97
CA ALA A 310 12.26 10.06 3.57
C ALA A 310 13.36 10.83 4.30
N ASN A 311 13.24 12.15 4.44
CA ASN A 311 14.20 12.97 5.19
C ASN A 311 14.30 12.52 6.65
N ILE A 312 13.17 12.25 7.33
CA ILE A 312 13.18 11.72 8.71
C ILE A 312 13.90 10.36 8.77
N LEU A 313 13.65 9.46 7.81
CA LEU A 313 14.34 8.17 7.74
C LEU A 313 15.86 8.34 7.50
N ILE A 314 16.27 9.30 6.68
CA ILE A 314 17.69 9.59 6.40
C ILE A 314 18.36 10.17 7.65
N ASP A 315 17.76 11.18 8.27
CA ASP A 315 18.31 11.87 9.44
C ASP A 315 18.52 10.93 10.63
N ASN A 316 17.67 9.90 10.76
CA ASN A 316 17.78 8.87 11.79
C ASN A 316 18.60 7.64 11.36
N GLY A 317 19.16 7.60 10.14
CA GLY A 317 19.92 6.44 9.64
C GLY A 317 19.07 5.17 9.47
N TRP A 318 17.77 5.34 9.25
CA TRP A 318 16.77 4.29 9.14
C TRP A 318 16.49 3.85 7.69
N MET A 319 16.90 4.65 6.70
CA MET A 319 16.70 4.33 5.29
C MET A 319 17.80 3.39 4.78
N GLU A 320 17.45 2.13 4.54
CA GLU A 320 18.34 1.20 3.84
C GLU A 320 18.44 1.59 2.35
N GLN A 321 19.67 1.54 1.81
CA GLN A 321 19.91 1.91 0.41
C GLN A 321 19.44 0.79 -0.54
N PRO A 322 18.61 1.09 -1.55
CA PRO A 322 18.25 0.12 -2.57
C PRO A 322 19.42 -0.17 -3.54
N PRO A 323 19.34 -1.24 -4.36
CA PRO A 323 20.33 -1.50 -5.41
C PRO A 323 20.54 -0.30 -6.33
N THR A 324 21.79 0.14 -6.51
CA THR A 324 22.16 1.28 -7.36
C THR A 324 23.01 0.87 -8.55
N ALA A 325 22.99 1.68 -9.61
CA ALA A 325 23.98 1.58 -10.69
C ALA A 325 25.36 2.08 -10.22
N ASP A 326 26.43 1.59 -10.84
CA ASP A 326 27.78 2.09 -10.59
C ASP A 326 27.92 3.55 -11.03
N ASP A 327 28.43 4.41 -10.15
CA ASP A 327 28.89 5.76 -10.53
C ASP A 327 30.23 5.67 -11.26
N ARG A 328 30.14 5.54 -12.59
CA ARG A 328 31.33 5.44 -13.47
C ARG A 328 32.19 6.70 -13.44
N VAL A 329 31.64 7.86 -13.10
CA VAL A 329 32.39 9.13 -13.02
C VAL A 329 33.19 9.18 -11.71
N SER A 330 32.58 8.82 -10.58
CA SER A 330 33.32 8.65 -9.30
C SER A 330 34.44 7.61 -9.45
N LEU A 331 34.15 6.46 -10.05
CA LEU A 331 35.14 5.39 -10.28
C LEU A 331 36.31 5.85 -11.17
N ALA A 332 36.04 6.61 -12.24
CA ALA A 332 37.09 7.11 -13.12
C ALA A 332 37.89 8.27 -12.51
N SER A 333 37.27 9.09 -11.65
CA SER A 333 37.91 10.25 -11.03
C SER A 333 38.67 9.93 -9.74
N GLY A 334 38.55 8.70 -9.21
CA GLY A 334 39.19 8.28 -7.97
C GLY A 334 38.68 9.01 -6.72
N LYS A 335 37.58 9.77 -6.86
CA LYS A 335 36.93 10.45 -5.73
C LYS A 335 35.98 9.46 -5.08
N LYS A 336 36.36 9.01 -3.88
CA LYS A 336 35.46 8.32 -2.96
C LYS A 336 34.38 9.26 -2.46
#